data_AF-A0A7W1DUL0-F1
#
_entry.id   AF-A0A7W1DUL0-F1
#
_cell.length_a   1.000
_cell.length_b   1.000
_cell.length_c   1.000
_cell.angle_alpha   90.00
_cell.angle_beta   90.00
_cell.angle_gamma   90.00
#
_symmetry.space_group_name_H-M   'P 1'
#
loop_
_entity.id
_entity.type
_entity.pdbx_description
1 polymer ?
#
loop_
_entity_poly.entity_id
_entity_poly.type
_entity_poly.pdbx_seq_one_letter_code
_entity_poly.pdbx_strand_id
1 'polypeptide(L)' 'FEGFKARTDLYSVVAGQFAGSNPLLIDRIAVIDDDRYRRGWVYEVHGEPDPHAMDMHAYAGLLDATIDRMRHSQSESAE' A
#
# COMPACT_ATOMS: atom_id res chain seq x y z
N PHE A 1 0.73 -3.15 15.36
CA PHE A 1 0.67 -1.79 15.94
C PHE A 1 -0.12 -0.93 14.98
N GLU A 2 -1.11 -0.20 15.46
CA GLU A 2 -1.85 0.78 14.65
C GLU A 2 -1.03 2.08 14.62
N GLY A 3 -0.94 2.74 13.48
CA GLY A 3 -0.21 4.00 13.38
C GLY A 3 -0.88 5.05 14.27
N PHE A 4 -0.10 5.83 15.02
CA PHE A 4 -0.64 6.85 15.94
C PHE A 4 -1.60 7.85 15.25
N LYS A 5 -1.39 8.09 13.95
CA LYS A 5 -2.17 9.07 13.17
C LYS A 5 -3.49 8.52 12.61
N ALA A 6 -3.54 7.23 12.30
CA ALA A 6 -4.66 6.67 11.54
C ALA A 6 -4.70 5.15 11.63
N ARG A 7 -5.93 4.62 11.52
CA ARG A 7 -6.19 3.22 11.19
C ARG A 7 -6.38 3.05 9.70
N THR A 8 -5.88 1.95 9.16
CA THR A 8 -6.11 1.56 7.78
C THR A 8 -6.43 0.09 7.73
N ASP A 9 -7.50 -0.27 7.02
CA ASP A 9 -7.87 -1.65 6.79
C ASP A 9 -7.05 -2.21 5.62
N LEU A 10 -6.66 -3.49 5.74
CA LEU A 10 -5.93 -4.20 4.70
C LEU A 10 -6.90 -5.05 3.88
N TYR A 11 -6.94 -4.81 2.57
CA TYR A 11 -7.72 -5.57 1.61
C TYR A 11 -6.82 -6.56 0.87
N SER A 12 -7.34 -7.77 0.61
CA SER A 12 -6.61 -8.77 -0.19
C SER A 12 -6.52 -8.33 -1.65
N VAL A 13 -5.36 -8.52 -2.27
CA VAL A 13 -5.14 -8.28 -3.71
C VAL A 13 -5.16 -9.56 -4.55
N VAL A 14 -5.43 -10.70 -3.89
CA VAL A 14 -5.51 -12.04 -4.51
C VAL A 14 -6.80 -12.70 -4.05
N ALA A 15 -7.52 -13.30 -4.99
CA ALA A 15 -8.61 -14.21 -4.71
C ALA A 15 -8.03 -15.61 -4.45
N GLY A 16 -8.02 -16.05 -3.19
CA GLY A 16 -7.42 -17.33 -2.83
C GLY A 16 -7.29 -17.57 -1.34
N GLN A 17 -6.22 -18.26 -0.95
CA GLN A 17 -5.99 -18.73 0.41
C GLN A 17 -4.81 -18.01 1.07
N PHE A 18 -5.05 -17.45 2.25
CA PHE A 18 -4.02 -16.88 3.11
C PHE A 18 -3.05 -17.98 3.58
N ALA A 19 -1.76 -17.77 3.33
CA ALA A 19 -0.69 -18.71 3.67
C ALA A 19 0.03 -18.36 4.98
N GLY A 20 0.03 -17.08 5.37
CA GLY A 20 0.63 -16.63 6.62
C GLY A 20 0.90 -15.14 6.66
N SER A 21 1.23 -14.64 7.85
CA SER A 21 1.75 -13.28 8.05
C SER A 21 3.25 -13.33 8.27
N ASN A 22 3.92 -12.19 8.07
CA ASN A 22 5.35 -12.08 8.32
C ASN A 22 5.65 -12.10 9.82
N PRO A 23 6.32 -13.14 10.35
CA PRO A 23 6.57 -13.26 11.79
C PRO A 23 7.47 -12.14 12.32
N LEU A 24 8.32 -11.53 11.48
CA LEU A 24 9.20 -10.43 11.86
C LEU A 24 8.42 -9.19 12.34
N LEU A 25 7.18 -9.01 11.86
CA LEU A 25 6.37 -7.84 12.22
C LEU A 25 5.90 -7.84 13.68
N ILE A 26 5.88 -9.02 14.33
CA ILE A 26 5.56 -9.16 15.75
C ILE A 26 6.63 -8.47 16.59
N ASP A 27 7.91 -8.71 16.27
CA ASP A 27 9.05 -8.22 17.03
C ASP A 27 9.54 -6.85 16.54
N ARG A 28 9.38 -6.56 15.24
CA ARG A 28 9.92 -5.34 14.60
C ARG A 28 9.00 -4.81 13.51
N ILE A 29 7.94 -4.10 13.92
CA ILE A 29 6.99 -3.47 12.98
C ILE A 29 7.63 -2.43 12.04
N ALA A 30 8.69 -1.73 12.48
CA ALA A 30 9.35 -0.67 11.71
C ALA A 30 9.95 -1.15 10.37
N VAL A 31 10.12 -2.47 10.19
CA VAL A 31 10.64 -3.04 8.94
C VAL A 31 9.73 -2.79 7.73
N ILE A 32 8.42 -2.52 7.95
CA ILE A 32 7.47 -2.12 6.89
C ILE A 32 7.92 -0.80 6.22
N ASP A 33 8.56 0.08 6.97
CA ASP A 33 9.07 1.36 6.47
C ASP A 33 10.54 1.27 6.07
N ASP A 34 11.37 0.58 6.87
CA ASP A 34 12.81 0.44 6.59
C ASP A 34 13.09 -0.39 5.32
N ASP A 35 12.26 -1.41 5.02
CA ASP A 35 12.53 -2.41 3.97
C ASP A 35 11.23 -3.03 3.40
N ARG A 36 10.32 -2.15 2.96
CA ARG A 36 8.93 -2.47 2.57
C ARG A 36 8.76 -3.65 1.62
N TYR A 37 9.55 -3.69 0.56
CA TYR A 37 9.37 -4.67 -0.53
C TYR A 37 10.19 -5.95 -0.36
N ARG A 38 10.99 -6.05 0.71
CA ARG A 38 11.75 -7.27 1.02
C ARG A 38 11.33 -7.81 2.37
N ARG A 39 12.02 -7.45 3.46
CA ARG A 39 11.74 -8.00 4.79
C ARG A 39 10.44 -7.45 5.40
N GLY A 40 9.89 -6.38 4.85
CA GLY A 40 8.67 -5.71 5.29
C GLY A 40 7.37 -6.19 4.65
N TRP A 41 7.36 -7.35 3.98
CA TRP A 41 6.12 -7.95 3.47
C TRP A 41 5.12 -8.20 4.62
N VAL A 42 3.82 -8.13 4.31
CA VAL A 42 2.75 -8.17 5.34
C VAL A 42 2.11 -9.56 5.46
N TYR A 43 1.72 -10.14 4.32
CA TYR A 43 1.14 -11.47 4.25
C TYR A 43 1.54 -12.20 2.98
N GLU A 44 1.41 -13.53 3.02
CA GLU A 44 1.56 -14.43 1.90
C GLU A 44 0.19 -15.04 1.56
N VAL A 45 -0.08 -15.20 0.28
CA VAL A 45 -1.35 -15.69 -0.26
C VAL A 45 -1.11 -16.50 -1.52
N HIS A 46 -1.91 -17.53 -1.73
CA HIS A 46 -1.92 -18.32 -2.97
C HIS A 46 -3.27 -18.17 -3.66
N GLY A 47 -3.27 -17.89 -4.96
CA GLY A 47 -4.49 -17.74 -5.74
C GLY A 47 -4.29 -16.87 -6.97
N GLU A 48 -5.40 -16.33 -7.46
CA GLU A 48 -5.43 -15.48 -8.66
C GLU A 48 -5.33 -14.00 -8.28
N PRO A 49 -4.38 -13.24 -8.84
CA PRO A 49 -4.30 -11.80 -8.65
C PRO A 49 -5.58 -11.07 -9.09
N ASP A 50 -5.88 -9.94 -8.45
CA ASP A 50 -6.98 -9.08 -8.85
C ASP A 50 -6.85 -8.70 -10.35
N PRO A 51 -7.88 -8.90 -11.19
CA PRO A 51 -7.82 -8.54 -12.61
C PRO A 51 -7.65 -7.04 -12.86
N HIS A 52 -7.88 -6.19 -11.86
CA HIS A 52 -7.65 -4.75 -11.89
C HIS A 52 -6.29 -4.34 -11.32
N ALA A 53 -5.40 -5.29 -11.03
CA ALA A 53 -4.04 -4.98 -10.61
C ALA A 53 -3.31 -4.12 -11.65
N MET A 54 -2.59 -3.11 -11.16
CA MET A 54 -1.84 -2.17 -11.99
C MET A 54 -0.36 -2.56 -12.02
N ASP A 55 0.29 -2.38 -13.18
CA ASP A 55 1.74 -2.42 -13.23
C ASP A 55 2.37 -1.17 -12.58
N MET A 56 3.70 -1.23 -12.40
CA MET A 56 4.48 -0.18 -11.76
C MET A 56 4.34 1.19 -12.47
N HIS A 57 4.33 1.21 -13.79
CA HIS A 57 4.30 2.45 -14.56
C HIS A 57 2.91 3.09 -14.52
N ALA A 58 1.86 2.26 -14.66
CA ALA A 58 0.49 2.71 -14.53
C ALA A 58 0.22 3.30 -13.13
N TYR A 59 0.71 2.65 -12.08
CA TYR A 59 0.55 3.16 -10.72
C TYR A 59 1.30 4.47 -10.49
N ALA A 60 2.53 4.61 -11.00
CA ALA A 60 3.28 5.87 -10.93
C ALA A 60 2.54 7.02 -11.63
N GLY A 61 2.01 6.80 -12.84
CA GLY A 61 1.23 7.81 -13.56
C GLY A 61 -0.05 8.24 -12.83
N LEU A 62 -0.74 7.30 -12.16
CA LEU A 62 -1.90 7.63 -11.33
C LEU A 62 -1.53 8.54 -10.15
N LEU A 63 -0.39 8.27 -9.50
CA LEU A 63 0.10 9.08 -8.39
C LEU A 63 0.45 10.50 -8.85
N ASP A 64 1.17 10.64 -9.96
CA ASP A 64 1.56 11.95 -10.51
C ASP A 64 0.31 12.79 -10.83
N ALA A 65 -0.64 12.22 -11.56
CA ALA A 65 -1.90 12.90 -11.90
C ALA A 65 -2.72 13.29 -10.65
N THR A 66 -2.69 12.45 -9.62
CA THR A 66 -3.38 12.74 -8.35
C THR A 66 -2.73 13.90 -7.60
N ILE A 67 -1.40 13.94 -7.55
CA ILE A 67 -0.63 15.00 -6.91
C ILE A 67 -0.88 16.33 -7.63
N ASP A 68 -0.79 16.33 -8.97
CA ASP A 68 -1.00 17.54 -9.76
C ASP A 68 -2.40 18.13 -9.53
N ARG A 69 -3.44 17.28 -9.51
CA ARG A 69 -4.80 17.71 -9.20
C ARG A 69 -4.93 18.35 -7.81
N MET A 70 -4.32 17.75 -6.79
CA MET A 70 -4.35 18.29 -5.42
C MET A 70 -3.64 19.64 -5.31
N ARG A 71 -2.57 19.86 -6.08
CA ARG A 71 -1.85 21.15 -6.10
C ARG A 71 -2.68 22.25 -6.74
N HIS A 72 -3.37 21.95 -7.85
CA HIS A 72 -4.24 22.91 -8.53
C HIS A 72 -5.45 23.32 -7.69
N SER A 73 -6.08 22.38 -6.97
CA SER A 73 -7.23 22.71 -6.10
C SER A 73 -6.84 23.64 -4.93
N GLN A 74 -5.60 23.54 -4.44
CA GLN A 74 -5.11 24.38 -3.35
C GLN A 74 -4.75 25.80 -3.81
N SER A 75 -4.29 25.98 -5.06
CA SER A 75 -4.06 27.31 -5.63
C SER A 75 -5.36 28.06 -5.91
N GLU A 76 -6.38 27.38 -6.45
CA GLU A 76 -7.70 28.01 -6.71
C GLU A 76 -8.46 28.40 -5.43
N SER A 77 -8.19 27.74 -4.31
CA SER A 77 -8.81 28.08 -3.02
C SER A 77 -8.10 29.22 -2.27
N ALA A 78 -6.96 29.69 -2.78
CA ALA A 78 -6.15 30.76 -2.20
C ALA A 78 -6.27 32.09 -2.98
N GLU A 79 -7.00 32.11 -4.10
CA GLU A 79 -7.40 33.29 -4.87
C GLU A 79 -8.88 33.63 -4.62
#